data_AF-Q7N4W8-F1
#
_entry.id   AF-Q7N4W8-F1
#
_cell.length_a   1.000
_cell.length_b   1.000
_cell.length_c   1.000
_cell.angle_alpha   90.00
_cell.angle_beta   90.00
_cell.angle_gamma   90.00
#
_symmetry.space_group_name_H-M   'P 1'
#
loop_
_entity.id
_entity.type
_entity.pdbx_description
1 polymer ?
#
loop_
_entity_poly.entity_id
_entity_poly.type
_entity_poly.pdbx_seq_one_letter_code
_entity_poly.pdbx_strand_id
1 'polypeptide(L)'
;MFDVLSLANNHAMDSGLQGLTDTLKALHSAGVQTTGAGLTFQQAWEPALIECRGIRVAVFGVTGIYYVGTEAGSFQGGVAALRSRDYYSPPFSGAVVPGALPDIMTVINEDDWAHFSCLVGNIRSQADFIIAAMHWGDHTRKDIITRYEKEISKRLSQCGVNLVIGHHHHSLRGVEWHKNMLTCFGLGNLIFDQSLSCSINEWSKTGFQLPDYARYTAAILTRCSPNEILSAHLLPLYIEADTPVPVSHGSDEWHAFLRIMRRCARQDMTVNHLVDNGTRWGDFTVLDIIKPISDVM
;
A
#
# COMPACT_ATOMS: atom_id res chain seq x y z
N MET A 1 18.60 1.68 7.38
CA MET A 1 17.75 1.83 8.58
C MET A 1 16.44 2.43 8.11
N PHE A 2 15.29 1.96 8.60
CA PHE A 2 13.97 2.50 8.24
C PHE A 2 13.60 3.60 9.23
N ASP A 3 13.04 4.71 8.77
CA ASP A 3 12.61 5.82 9.65
C ASP A 3 11.20 5.59 10.22
N VAL A 4 10.31 4.99 9.42
CA VAL A 4 8.90 4.77 9.77
C VAL A 4 8.45 3.38 9.33
N LEU A 5 7.65 2.71 10.16
CA LEU A 5 6.91 1.50 9.80
C LEU A 5 5.41 1.68 10.06
N SER A 6 4.59 1.31 9.09
CA SER A 6 3.14 1.19 9.28
C SER A 6 2.83 -0.17 9.90
N LEU A 7 2.10 -0.15 11.01
CA LEU A 7 1.53 -1.30 11.66
C LEU A 7 0.04 -1.48 11.32
N ALA A 8 -0.53 -0.65 10.45
CA ALA A 8 -1.88 -0.86 9.96
C ALA A 8 -1.90 -2.09 9.03
N ASN A 9 -2.28 -3.24 9.56
CA ASN A 9 -2.50 -4.47 8.80
C ASN A 9 -3.35 -5.45 9.61
N ASN A 10 -3.85 -6.51 8.97
CA ASN A 10 -4.71 -7.48 9.62
C ASN A 10 -3.99 -8.38 10.65
N HIS A 11 -2.65 -8.36 10.71
CA HIS A 11 -1.83 -9.20 11.58
C HIS A 11 -1.23 -8.47 12.79
N ALA A 12 -1.38 -7.16 12.88
CA ALA A 12 -0.79 -6.36 13.96
C ALA A 12 -1.32 -6.76 15.37
N MET A 13 -2.46 -7.45 15.40
CA MET A 13 -3.17 -7.87 16.61
C MET A 13 -3.23 -9.39 16.77
N ASP A 14 -2.44 -10.18 16.01
CA ASP A 14 -2.45 -11.65 16.08
C ASP A 14 -2.13 -12.19 17.49
N SER A 15 -1.28 -11.48 18.23
CA SER A 15 -0.93 -11.77 19.63
C SER A 15 -1.61 -10.81 20.62
N GLY A 16 -2.72 -10.19 20.20
CA GLY A 16 -3.48 -9.21 20.95
C GLY A 16 -2.69 -7.95 21.34
N LEU A 17 -3.23 -7.19 22.30
CA LEU A 17 -2.62 -5.95 22.77
C LEU A 17 -1.23 -6.14 23.37
N GLN A 18 -0.93 -7.30 23.96
CA GLN A 18 0.39 -7.59 24.50
C GLN A 18 1.42 -7.68 23.36
N GLY A 19 1.12 -8.44 22.29
CA GLY A 19 2.00 -8.52 21.12
C GLY A 19 2.20 -7.18 20.42
N LEU A 20 1.13 -6.38 20.31
CA LEU A 20 1.24 -5.01 19.79
C LEU A 20 2.15 -4.13 20.68
N THR A 21 2.00 -4.23 22.00
CA THR A 21 2.85 -3.51 22.97
C THR A 21 4.32 -3.86 22.80
N ASP A 22 4.62 -5.16 22.67
CA ASP A 22 6.00 -5.63 22.52
C ASP A 22 6.60 -5.21 21.17
N THR A 23 5.78 -5.22 20.11
CA THR A 23 6.16 -4.72 18.77
C THR A 23 6.49 -3.24 18.81
N LEU A 24 5.61 -2.41 19.38
CA LEU A 24 5.83 -0.96 19.52
C LEU A 24 7.11 -0.66 20.29
N LYS A 25 7.33 -1.35 21.43
CA LYS A 25 8.54 -1.20 22.24
C LYS A 25 9.80 -1.56 21.46
N ALA A 26 9.79 -2.67 20.72
CA ALA A 26 10.94 -3.11 19.92
C ALA A 26 11.29 -2.08 18.84
N LEU A 27 10.29 -1.59 18.11
CA LEU A 27 10.48 -0.60 17.03
C LEU A 27 10.98 0.75 17.57
N HIS A 28 10.36 1.26 18.64
CA HIS A 28 10.79 2.53 19.24
C HIS A 28 12.18 2.44 19.86
N SER A 29 12.53 1.30 20.48
CA SER A 29 13.88 1.06 21.00
C SER A 29 14.93 1.00 19.89
N ALA A 30 14.53 0.63 18.67
CA ALA A 30 15.38 0.65 17.48
C ALA A 30 15.40 2.02 16.77
N GLY A 31 14.71 3.03 17.31
CA GLY A 31 14.63 4.38 16.73
C GLY A 31 13.67 4.51 15.54
N VAL A 32 12.81 3.51 15.31
CA VAL A 32 11.84 3.48 14.20
C VAL A 32 10.51 4.05 14.68
N GLN A 33 9.99 5.08 14.00
CA GLN A 33 8.65 5.59 14.28
C GLN A 33 7.59 4.64 13.73
N THR A 34 6.39 4.67 14.33
CA THR A 34 5.29 3.78 13.96
C THR A 34 4.01 4.56 13.73
N THR A 35 3.12 4.03 12.89
CA THR A 35 1.78 4.56 12.67
C THR A 35 0.80 3.43 12.36
N GLY A 36 -0.51 3.67 12.51
CA GLY A 36 -1.56 2.77 12.04
C GLY A 36 -1.94 1.63 12.99
N ALA A 37 -1.29 1.54 14.14
CA ALA A 37 -1.75 0.75 15.28
C ALA A 37 -1.24 1.37 16.59
N GLY A 38 -2.01 1.24 17.67
CA GLY A 38 -1.67 1.84 18.96
C GLY A 38 -2.41 1.21 20.13
N LEU A 39 -1.99 1.52 21.35
CA LEU A 39 -2.60 1.00 22.58
C LEU A 39 -3.89 1.75 22.96
N THR A 40 -4.17 2.85 22.26
CA THR A 40 -5.42 3.61 22.34
C THR A 40 -5.91 3.97 20.94
N PHE A 41 -7.17 4.40 20.84
CA PHE A 41 -7.72 4.96 19.61
C PHE A 41 -6.85 6.09 19.06
N GLN A 42 -6.48 7.06 19.90
CA GLN A 42 -5.68 8.22 19.48
C GLN A 42 -4.31 7.80 18.93
N GLN A 43 -3.62 6.86 19.59
CA GLN A 43 -2.32 6.37 19.14
C GLN A 43 -2.41 5.63 17.81
N ALA A 44 -3.47 4.85 17.60
CA ALA A 44 -3.62 4.10 16.34
C ALA A 44 -3.74 5.02 15.13
N TRP A 45 -4.42 6.14 15.29
CA TRP A 45 -4.66 7.14 14.24
C TRP A 45 -3.60 8.25 14.17
N GLU A 46 -2.60 8.23 15.06
CA GLU A 46 -1.52 9.22 15.06
C GLU A 46 -0.56 8.96 13.89
N PRO A 47 -0.26 9.98 13.06
CA PRO A 47 0.75 9.85 12.02
C PRO A 47 2.14 9.86 12.63
N ALA A 48 3.06 9.12 12.01
CA ALA A 48 4.49 9.33 12.27
C ALA A 48 4.93 10.64 11.61
N LEU A 49 5.70 11.46 12.34
CA LEU A 49 6.21 12.75 11.87
C LEU A 49 7.73 12.69 11.80
N ILE A 50 8.26 12.79 10.58
CA ILE A 50 9.70 12.82 10.32
C ILE A 50 10.08 14.09 9.57
N GLU A 51 11.35 14.48 9.67
CA GLU A 51 11.92 15.52 8.81
C GLU A 51 12.97 14.87 7.91
N CYS A 52 12.82 15.05 6.59
CA CYS A 52 13.79 14.57 5.62
C CYS A 52 14.29 15.74 4.79
N ARG A 53 15.57 16.11 4.97
CA ARG A 53 16.26 17.18 4.22
C ARG A 53 15.47 18.51 4.22
N GLY A 54 14.89 18.88 5.36
CA GLY A 54 14.12 20.11 5.54
C GLY A 54 12.65 20.05 5.09
N ILE A 55 12.15 18.87 4.68
CA ILE A 55 10.71 18.65 4.41
C ILE A 55 10.12 17.87 5.57
N ARG A 56 9.07 18.42 6.19
CA ARG A 56 8.30 17.72 7.24
C ARG A 56 7.32 16.76 6.59
N VAL A 57 7.43 15.48 6.92
CA VAL A 57 6.62 14.41 6.33
C VAL A 57 5.73 13.79 7.40
N ALA A 58 4.43 13.74 7.13
CA ALA A 58 3.48 12.95 7.91
C ALA A 58 3.20 11.62 7.20
N VAL A 59 3.33 10.52 7.91
CA VAL A 59 3.00 9.18 7.41
C VAL A 59 1.82 8.64 8.21
N PHE A 60 0.70 8.43 7.55
CA PHE A 60 -0.47 7.76 8.12
C PHE A 60 -0.47 6.29 7.73
N GLY A 61 -0.57 5.39 8.70
CA GLY A 61 -0.92 3.99 8.46
C GLY A 61 -2.42 3.79 8.64
N VAL A 62 -3.12 3.23 7.66
CA VAL A 62 -4.53 2.86 7.80
C VAL A 62 -4.83 1.57 7.04
N THR A 63 -5.82 0.81 7.52
CA THR A 63 -6.16 -0.49 6.93
C THR A 63 -7.64 -0.59 6.56
N GLY A 64 -7.91 -1.13 5.38
CA GLY A 64 -9.24 -1.63 4.99
C GLY A 64 -9.42 -3.12 5.23
N ILE A 65 -8.35 -3.84 5.62
CA ILE A 65 -8.34 -5.29 5.83
C ILE A 65 -7.88 -5.59 7.25
N TYR A 66 -8.76 -6.15 8.08
CA TYR A 66 -8.50 -6.43 9.49
C TYR A 66 -9.51 -7.46 10.00
N TYR A 67 -9.20 -8.08 11.14
CA TYR A 67 -10.18 -8.94 11.83
C TYR A 67 -11.11 -8.08 12.69
N VAL A 68 -12.43 -8.31 12.60
CA VAL A 68 -13.40 -7.57 13.41
C VAL A 68 -13.09 -7.74 14.90
N GLY A 69 -13.03 -6.64 15.64
CA GLY A 69 -12.62 -6.59 17.04
C GLY A 69 -11.13 -6.33 17.23
N THR A 70 -10.35 -6.13 16.16
CA THR A 70 -8.93 -5.72 16.25
C THR A 70 -8.71 -4.25 15.93
N GLU A 71 -9.73 -3.56 15.40
CA GLU A 71 -9.73 -2.13 15.23
C GLU A 71 -9.64 -1.40 16.57
N ALA A 72 -8.91 -0.28 16.58
CA ALA A 72 -8.88 0.59 17.75
C ALA A 72 -10.24 1.26 17.94
N GLY A 73 -10.70 1.34 19.18
CA GLY A 73 -11.99 1.93 19.53
C GLY A 73 -11.96 2.60 20.91
N SER A 74 -13.11 3.02 21.41
CA SER A 74 -13.21 3.77 22.67
C SER A 74 -12.71 3.01 23.91
N PHE A 75 -12.67 1.67 23.84
CA PHE A 75 -12.36 0.81 24.98
C PHE A 75 -11.06 0.00 24.81
N GLN A 76 -10.46 0.01 23.62
CA GLN A 76 -9.25 -0.75 23.34
C GLN A 76 -8.39 -0.10 22.25
N GLY A 77 -7.07 -0.32 22.36
CA GLY A 77 -6.15 -0.13 21.24
C GLY A 77 -6.38 -1.15 20.12
N GLY A 78 -5.65 -0.98 19.03
CA GLY A 78 -5.81 -1.78 17.83
C GLY A 78 -5.28 -1.06 16.61
N VAL A 79 -5.76 -1.46 15.44
CA VAL A 79 -5.38 -0.86 14.15
C VAL A 79 -6.29 0.31 13.77
N ALA A 80 -5.74 1.29 13.05
CA ALA A 80 -6.53 2.36 12.43
C ALA A 80 -7.28 1.84 11.21
N ALA A 81 -8.53 1.39 11.45
CA ALA A 81 -9.35 0.75 10.45
C ALA A 81 -10.29 1.74 9.74
N LEU A 82 -10.30 1.70 8.41
CA LEU A 82 -11.35 2.26 7.57
C LEU A 82 -12.39 1.16 7.34
N ARG A 83 -13.40 1.10 8.21
CA ARG A 83 -14.40 0.03 8.16
C ARG A 83 -15.22 0.17 6.87
N SER A 84 -15.67 -0.95 6.34
CA SER A 84 -16.48 -0.97 5.12
C SER A 84 -17.48 -2.13 5.12
N ARG A 85 -18.40 -2.12 4.15
CA ARG A 85 -19.36 -3.19 3.90
C ARG A 85 -19.44 -3.49 2.41
N ASP A 86 -19.36 -4.77 2.07
CA ASP A 86 -19.53 -5.24 0.70
C ASP A 86 -20.98 -5.61 0.40
N TYR A 87 -21.41 -5.25 -0.80
CA TYR A 87 -22.68 -5.60 -1.40
C TYR A 87 -22.43 -6.34 -2.70
N TYR A 88 -23.15 -7.44 -2.90
CA TYR A 88 -23.03 -8.30 -4.06
C TYR A 88 -24.30 -8.20 -4.91
N SER A 89 -24.14 -7.92 -6.20
CA SER A 89 -25.25 -7.87 -7.16
C SER A 89 -24.96 -8.79 -8.33
N PRO A 90 -25.98 -9.39 -8.98
CA PRO A 90 -25.80 -9.96 -10.31
C PRO A 90 -25.20 -8.88 -11.25
N PRO A 91 -24.23 -9.24 -12.11
CA PRO A 91 -23.53 -8.26 -12.93
C PRO A 91 -24.36 -7.71 -14.09
N PHE A 92 -25.50 -8.33 -14.42
CA PHE A 92 -26.36 -7.95 -15.54
C PHE A 92 -27.78 -7.64 -15.06
N SER A 93 -28.14 -6.35 -15.04
CA SER A 93 -29.51 -5.94 -14.74
C SER A 93 -30.46 -6.45 -15.82
N GLY A 94 -31.45 -7.26 -15.44
CA GLY A 94 -32.48 -7.79 -16.35
C GLY A 94 -32.12 -9.07 -17.10
N ALA A 95 -30.96 -9.69 -16.81
CA ALA A 95 -30.60 -10.99 -17.38
C ALA A 95 -30.12 -11.96 -16.29
N VAL A 96 -30.56 -13.22 -16.38
CA VAL A 96 -30.08 -14.30 -15.50
C VAL A 96 -28.96 -15.04 -16.22
N VAL A 97 -27.74 -14.94 -15.69
CA VAL A 97 -26.56 -15.64 -16.22
C VAL A 97 -26.02 -16.58 -15.13
N PRO A 98 -26.46 -17.85 -15.09
CA PRO A 98 -25.99 -18.80 -14.09
C PRO A 98 -24.46 -18.94 -14.13
N GLY A 99 -23.82 -18.83 -12.96
CA GLY A 99 -22.35 -18.97 -12.81
C GLY A 99 -21.54 -17.70 -13.09
N ALA A 100 -22.17 -16.57 -13.45
CA ALA A 100 -21.46 -15.29 -13.57
C ALA A 100 -20.97 -14.79 -12.21
N LEU A 101 -19.78 -14.19 -12.17
CA LEU A 101 -19.24 -13.55 -10.97
C LEU A 101 -20.11 -12.34 -10.58
N PRO A 102 -20.43 -12.13 -9.29
CA PRO A 102 -21.19 -10.97 -8.86
C PRO A 102 -20.38 -9.68 -9.06
N ASP A 103 -21.08 -8.57 -9.31
CA ASP A 103 -20.50 -7.24 -9.13
C ASP A 103 -20.41 -6.93 -7.64
N ILE A 104 -19.30 -6.33 -7.22
CA ILE A 104 -18.99 -6.04 -5.82
C ILE A 104 -18.92 -4.53 -5.62
N MET A 105 -19.78 -4.03 -4.74
CA MET A 105 -19.76 -2.64 -4.30
C MET A 105 -19.38 -2.58 -2.82
N THR A 106 -18.25 -1.94 -2.53
CA THR A 106 -17.81 -1.68 -1.16
C THR A 106 -18.23 -0.27 -0.76
N VAL A 107 -18.97 -0.15 0.34
CA VAL A 107 -19.36 1.13 0.94
C VAL A 107 -18.48 1.37 2.17
N ILE A 108 -17.80 2.50 2.18
CA ILE A 108 -16.90 2.91 3.27
C ILE A 108 -17.73 3.48 4.42
N ASN A 109 -17.31 3.23 5.66
CA ASN A 109 -17.87 3.90 6.82
C ASN A 109 -17.47 5.38 6.79
N GLU A 110 -18.46 6.26 6.61
CA GLU A 110 -18.21 7.70 6.44
C GLU A 110 -17.74 8.38 7.73
N ASP A 111 -17.99 7.81 8.92
CA ASP A 111 -17.46 8.36 10.18
C ASP A 111 -15.94 8.14 10.26
N ASP A 112 -15.46 6.94 9.89
CA ASP A 112 -14.02 6.65 9.83
C ASP A 112 -13.34 7.51 8.78
N TRP A 113 -13.98 7.70 7.62
CA TRP A 113 -13.48 8.56 6.56
C TRP A 113 -13.44 10.04 6.99
N ALA A 114 -14.49 10.54 7.64
CA ALA A 114 -14.53 11.89 8.18
C ALA A 114 -13.45 12.11 9.25
N HIS A 115 -13.22 11.12 10.11
CA HIS A 115 -12.14 11.16 11.10
C HIS A 115 -10.77 11.26 10.43
N PHE A 116 -10.46 10.34 9.50
CA PHE A 116 -9.19 10.33 8.78
C PHE A 116 -8.96 11.65 8.02
N SER A 117 -9.94 12.10 7.24
CA SER A 117 -9.80 13.33 6.44
C SER A 117 -9.64 14.57 7.32
N CYS A 118 -10.28 14.61 8.49
CA CYS A 118 -10.06 15.67 9.48
C CYS A 118 -8.62 15.67 10.02
N LEU A 119 -8.06 14.50 10.33
CA LEU A 119 -6.66 14.38 10.77
C LEU A 119 -5.68 14.86 9.70
N VAL A 120 -5.90 14.46 8.44
CA VAL A 120 -5.10 14.94 7.30
C VAL A 120 -5.21 16.46 7.16
N GLY A 121 -6.40 17.05 7.36
CA GLY A 121 -6.59 18.50 7.35
C GLY A 121 -5.80 19.21 8.46
N ASN A 122 -5.89 18.68 9.69
CA ASN A 122 -5.26 19.30 10.87
C ASN A 122 -3.72 19.24 10.84
N ILE A 123 -3.16 18.15 10.31
CA ILE A 123 -1.71 17.93 10.31
C ILE A 123 -0.96 18.85 9.31
N ARG A 124 -1.67 19.50 8.38
CA ARG A 124 -1.05 20.38 7.36
C ARG A 124 -0.23 21.54 7.91
N SER A 125 -0.56 22.02 9.10
CA SER A 125 0.25 23.05 9.77
C SER A 125 1.63 22.52 10.21
N GLN A 126 1.75 21.21 10.39
CA GLN A 126 2.92 20.52 10.94
C GLN A 126 3.67 19.69 9.88
N ALA A 127 3.05 19.38 8.74
CA ALA A 127 3.63 18.57 7.68
C ALA A 127 3.49 19.24 6.30
N ASP A 128 4.60 19.21 5.54
CA ASP A 128 4.70 19.72 4.19
C ASP A 128 4.37 18.66 3.13
N PHE A 129 4.49 17.37 3.48
CA PHE A 129 4.24 16.25 2.58
C PHE A 129 3.54 15.12 3.34
N ILE A 130 2.49 14.53 2.77
CA ILE A 130 1.68 13.51 3.44
C ILE A 130 1.72 12.20 2.65
N ILE A 131 2.10 11.12 3.34
CA ILE A 131 2.11 9.74 2.85
C ILE A 131 0.98 8.97 3.53
N ALA A 132 0.21 8.21 2.76
CA ALA A 132 -0.72 7.22 3.30
C ALA A 132 -0.21 5.80 2.99
N ALA A 133 0.18 5.05 4.01
CA ALA A 133 0.46 3.62 3.94
C ALA A 133 -0.86 2.86 4.11
N MET A 134 -1.37 2.32 3.00
CA MET A 134 -2.70 1.70 2.91
C MET A 134 -2.58 0.18 2.86
N HIS A 135 -3.19 -0.50 3.83
CA HIS A 135 -3.32 -1.95 3.79
C HIS A 135 -4.69 -2.35 3.26
N TRP A 136 -4.75 -2.82 2.00
CA TRP A 136 -6.01 -2.91 1.26
C TRP A 136 -6.05 -3.96 0.15
N GLY A 137 -7.24 -4.15 -0.41
CA GLY A 137 -7.49 -4.84 -1.66
C GLY A 137 -7.44 -6.37 -1.57
N ASP A 138 -7.49 -7.02 -2.73
CA ASP A 138 -7.78 -8.45 -2.87
C ASP A 138 -6.52 -9.31 -3.12
N HIS A 139 -6.08 -10.06 -2.13
CA HIS A 139 -4.90 -10.94 -2.22
C HIS A 139 -5.17 -12.24 -2.99
N THR A 140 -6.42 -12.54 -3.37
CA THR A 140 -6.81 -13.79 -4.03
C THR A 140 -6.71 -13.70 -5.56
N ARG A 141 -6.94 -12.50 -6.13
CA ARG A 141 -6.89 -12.26 -7.56
C ARG A 141 -5.62 -11.51 -7.97
N LYS A 142 -4.89 -12.13 -8.89
CA LYS A 142 -3.64 -11.60 -9.44
C LYS A 142 -3.90 -10.44 -10.42
N ASP A 143 -3.00 -9.45 -10.42
CA ASP A 143 -2.95 -8.29 -11.31
C ASP A 143 -4.22 -7.38 -11.32
N ILE A 144 -5.17 -7.57 -10.39
CA ILE A 144 -6.40 -6.77 -10.19
C ILE A 144 -6.20 -5.62 -9.20
N ILE A 145 -6.71 -4.44 -9.54
CA ILE A 145 -6.93 -3.31 -8.62
C ILE A 145 -8.44 -3.18 -8.42
N THR A 146 -8.89 -3.30 -7.17
CA THR A 146 -10.32 -3.31 -6.84
C THR A 146 -10.96 -1.93 -6.96
N ARG A 147 -12.29 -1.90 -7.11
CA ARG A 147 -13.06 -0.65 -7.07
C ARG A 147 -12.87 0.10 -5.74
N TYR A 148 -12.74 -0.64 -4.63
CA TYR A 148 -12.47 -0.09 -3.30
C TYR A 148 -11.14 0.67 -3.27
N GLU A 149 -10.06 0.06 -3.76
CA GLU A 149 -8.73 0.71 -3.82
C GLU A 149 -8.76 2.00 -4.63
N LYS A 150 -9.45 2.00 -5.78
CA LYS A 150 -9.59 3.20 -6.62
C LYS A 150 -10.40 4.30 -5.95
N GLU A 151 -11.52 3.95 -5.33
CA GLU A 151 -12.36 4.91 -4.62
C GLU A 151 -11.61 5.55 -3.45
N ILE A 152 -10.92 4.75 -2.63
CA ILE A 152 -10.09 5.30 -1.54
C ILE A 152 -8.95 6.15 -2.11
N SER A 153 -8.22 5.68 -3.12
CA SER A 153 -7.16 6.45 -3.78
C SER A 153 -7.66 7.83 -4.23
N LYS A 154 -8.83 7.88 -4.88
CA LYS A 154 -9.45 9.15 -5.30
C LYS A 154 -9.79 10.04 -4.10
N ARG A 155 -10.36 9.48 -3.03
CA ARG A 155 -10.70 10.22 -1.81
C ARG A 155 -9.44 10.74 -1.08
N LEU A 156 -8.36 9.96 -1.02
CA LEU A 156 -7.06 10.35 -0.47
C LEU A 156 -6.46 11.54 -1.23
N SER A 157 -6.56 11.53 -2.56
CA SER A 157 -6.16 12.67 -3.40
C SER A 157 -6.95 13.94 -3.05
N GLN A 158 -8.25 13.79 -2.80
CA GLN A 158 -9.14 14.92 -2.47
C GLN A 158 -8.89 15.52 -1.08
N CYS A 159 -8.47 14.73 -0.08
CA CYS A 159 -8.05 15.26 1.22
C CYS A 159 -6.58 15.73 1.25
N GLY A 160 -5.89 15.61 0.11
CA GLY A 160 -4.60 16.24 -0.16
C GLY A 160 -3.39 15.32 0.02
N VAL A 161 -3.57 14.03 0.30
CA VAL A 161 -2.43 13.09 0.39
C VAL A 161 -1.55 13.22 -0.86
N ASN A 162 -0.23 13.15 -0.68
CA ASN A 162 0.74 13.38 -1.77
C ASN A 162 1.25 12.07 -2.37
N LEU A 163 1.39 11.03 -1.54
CA LEU A 163 1.82 9.70 -1.96
C LEU A 163 1.03 8.62 -1.22
N VAL A 164 0.57 7.61 -1.94
CA VAL A 164 -0.04 6.41 -1.36
C VAL A 164 0.84 5.20 -1.60
N ILE A 165 1.11 4.46 -0.54
CA ILE A 165 1.87 3.20 -0.56
C ILE A 165 0.93 2.07 -0.15
N GLY A 166 0.42 1.34 -1.13
CA GLY A 166 -0.45 0.19 -0.94
C GLY A 166 0.32 -1.09 -0.63
N HIS A 167 -0.24 -1.92 0.26
CA HIS A 167 0.23 -3.27 0.59
C HIS A 167 -0.97 -4.15 1.05
N HIS A 168 -0.71 -5.43 1.37
CA HIS A 168 -1.64 -6.54 1.73
C HIS A 168 -1.61 -7.69 0.73
N HIS A 169 -1.65 -7.40 -0.57
CA HIS A 169 -1.75 -8.40 -1.64
C HIS A 169 -0.58 -9.39 -1.77
N HIS A 170 0.52 -9.15 -1.06
CA HIS A 170 1.80 -9.84 -1.23
C HIS A 170 2.29 -9.88 -2.70
N SER A 171 1.89 -8.90 -3.51
CA SER A 171 2.20 -8.84 -4.94
C SER A 171 2.21 -7.40 -5.43
N LEU A 172 2.94 -7.17 -6.52
CA LEU A 172 2.96 -5.89 -7.21
C LEU A 172 1.58 -5.56 -7.80
N ARG A 173 1.19 -4.30 -7.67
CA ARG A 173 0.03 -3.70 -8.36
C ARG A 173 0.48 -2.47 -9.14
N GLY A 174 -0.41 -1.96 -9.99
CA GLY A 174 -0.15 -0.79 -10.81
C GLY A 174 0.15 0.48 -10.02
N VAL A 175 0.54 1.51 -10.76
CA VAL A 175 0.70 2.87 -10.25
C VAL A 175 -0.22 3.81 -11.01
N GLU A 176 -0.71 4.86 -10.35
CA GLU A 176 -1.65 5.82 -10.94
C GLU A 176 -1.43 7.22 -10.39
N TRP A 177 -1.54 8.22 -11.28
CA TRP A 177 -1.57 9.62 -10.87
C TRP A 177 -3.01 10.12 -10.74
N HIS A 178 -3.33 10.65 -9.56
CA HIS A 178 -4.54 11.42 -9.32
C HIS A 178 -4.16 12.88 -9.08
N LYS A 179 -4.21 13.69 -10.13
CA LYS A 179 -3.71 15.08 -10.12
C LYS A 179 -2.24 15.14 -9.68
N ASN A 180 -1.99 15.63 -8.47
CA ASN A 180 -0.65 15.75 -7.88
C ASN A 180 -0.29 14.62 -6.91
N MET A 181 -1.21 13.68 -6.66
CA MET A 181 -0.97 12.52 -5.82
C MET A 181 -0.56 11.32 -6.65
N LEU A 182 0.49 10.63 -6.25
CA LEU A 182 0.87 9.34 -6.81
C LEU A 182 0.33 8.21 -5.92
N THR A 183 -0.33 7.23 -6.52
CA THR A 183 -0.73 5.98 -5.87
C THR A 183 0.13 4.84 -6.38
N CYS A 184 0.81 4.15 -5.47
CA CYS A 184 1.36 2.81 -5.72
C CYS A 184 0.40 1.81 -5.08
N PHE A 185 -0.43 1.11 -5.86
CA PHE A 185 -1.48 0.24 -5.29
C PHE A 185 -0.94 -0.97 -4.51
N GLY A 186 0.30 -1.38 -4.80
CA GLY A 186 0.93 -2.55 -4.21
C GLY A 186 2.39 -2.63 -4.62
N LEU A 187 3.31 -2.55 -3.66
CA LEU A 187 4.74 -2.66 -3.93
C LEU A 187 5.30 -4.08 -3.76
N GLY A 188 4.48 -5.06 -3.35
CA GLY A 188 4.91 -6.43 -3.07
C GLY A 188 5.52 -6.58 -1.67
N ASN A 189 6.31 -7.64 -1.49
CA ASN A 189 6.99 -7.94 -0.21
C ASN A 189 8.41 -7.39 -0.24
N LEU A 190 8.93 -6.80 0.84
CA LEU A 190 10.32 -6.35 0.90
C LEU A 190 11.19 -7.27 1.76
N ILE A 191 10.84 -7.36 3.05
CA ILE A 191 11.41 -8.31 4.01
C ILE A 191 10.25 -9.18 4.46
N PHE A 192 10.36 -10.50 4.25
CA PHE A 192 9.26 -11.42 4.51
C PHE A 192 9.82 -12.78 4.91
N ASP A 193 9.38 -13.32 6.04
CA ASP A 193 9.89 -14.55 6.66
C ASP A 193 9.04 -15.79 6.33
N GLN A 194 8.06 -15.67 5.43
CA GLN A 194 7.28 -16.82 4.98
C GLN A 194 8.03 -17.61 3.92
N SER A 195 8.09 -18.93 4.11
CA SER A 195 8.74 -19.85 3.17
C SER A 195 8.15 -19.72 1.77
N LEU A 196 9.03 -19.43 0.81
CA LEU A 196 8.74 -19.39 -0.61
C LEU A 196 8.99 -20.75 -1.31
N SER A 197 9.24 -21.83 -0.56
CA SER A 197 9.59 -23.15 -1.11
C SER A 197 8.77 -24.31 -0.52
N CYS A 198 8.52 -25.30 -1.36
CA CYS A 198 7.73 -26.50 -1.06
C CYS A 198 8.67 -27.63 -0.62
N SER A 199 8.64 -27.98 0.67
CA SER A 199 8.76 -29.38 1.07
C SER A 199 7.42 -29.76 1.70
N ILE A 200 6.86 -30.90 1.30
CA ILE A 200 5.54 -31.40 1.74
C ILE A 200 5.40 -31.49 3.28
N ASN A 201 6.53 -31.41 4.01
CA ASN A 201 6.58 -31.53 5.46
C ASN A 201 6.78 -30.21 6.21
N GLU A 202 6.87 -29.08 5.51
CA GLU A 202 7.01 -27.75 6.13
C GLU A 202 5.89 -26.83 5.64
N TRP A 203 4.67 -27.14 6.08
CA TRP A 203 3.68 -26.07 6.22
C TRP A 203 4.33 -24.97 7.06
N SER A 204 4.47 -23.77 6.48
CA SER A 204 4.98 -22.62 7.22
C SER A 204 4.23 -22.53 8.54
N LYS A 205 4.92 -22.25 9.65
CA LYS A 205 4.30 -22.11 10.99
C LYS A 205 3.17 -21.05 11.01
N THR A 206 3.05 -20.26 9.95
CA THR A 206 2.04 -19.22 9.69
C THR A 206 0.88 -19.67 8.78
N GLY A 207 0.91 -20.88 8.20
CA GLY A 207 -0.21 -21.48 7.48
C GLY A 207 -0.49 -20.95 6.07
N PHE A 208 0.44 -20.20 5.46
CA PHE A 208 0.26 -19.61 4.13
C PHE A 208 1.52 -19.80 3.27
N GLN A 209 1.34 -20.23 2.02
CA GLN A 209 2.41 -20.35 1.02
C GLN A 209 2.22 -19.25 -0.01
N LEU A 210 3.24 -18.39 -0.17
CA LEU A 210 3.18 -17.36 -1.18
C LEU A 210 3.51 -17.92 -2.58
N PRO A 211 2.76 -17.50 -3.60
CA PRO A 211 3.03 -17.90 -4.99
C PRO A 211 4.30 -17.22 -5.52
N ASP A 212 4.95 -17.79 -6.55
CA ASP A 212 6.22 -17.28 -7.10
C ASP A 212 6.19 -15.79 -7.48
N TYR A 213 5.04 -15.29 -7.91
CA TYR A 213 4.90 -13.88 -8.28
C TYR A 213 5.01 -12.91 -7.08
N ALA A 214 4.91 -13.42 -5.85
CA ALA A 214 5.10 -12.64 -4.62
C ALA A 214 6.57 -12.30 -4.34
N ARG A 215 7.51 -12.89 -5.11
CA ARG A 215 8.93 -12.55 -5.11
C ARG A 215 9.22 -11.24 -5.83
N TYR A 216 8.35 -10.82 -6.75
CA TYR A 216 8.51 -9.53 -7.40
C TYR A 216 8.07 -8.41 -6.47
N THR A 217 8.91 -7.41 -6.33
CA THR A 217 8.70 -6.28 -5.41
C THR A 217 9.32 -5.02 -5.99
N ALA A 218 9.08 -3.88 -5.38
CA ALA A 218 9.65 -2.61 -5.82
C ALA A 218 9.89 -1.66 -4.65
N ALA A 219 10.91 -0.83 -4.80
CA ALA A 219 11.05 0.39 -4.02
C ALA A 219 10.60 1.60 -4.85
N ILE A 220 9.81 2.49 -4.25
CA ILE A 220 9.47 3.77 -4.85
C ILE A 220 10.55 4.81 -4.46
N LEU A 221 11.09 5.49 -5.45
CA LEU A 221 12.08 6.55 -5.29
C LEU A 221 11.45 7.86 -5.75
N THR A 222 11.27 8.81 -4.83
CA THR A 222 10.70 10.11 -5.14
C THR A 222 11.66 11.26 -4.82
N ARG A 223 11.61 12.30 -5.66
CA ARG A 223 12.09 13.63 -5.31
C ARG A 223 10.87 14.50 -5.07
N CYS A 224 10.81 15.19 -3.95
CA CYS A 224 9.69 16.03 -3.59
C CYS A 224 10.12 17.43 -3.17
N SER A 225 9.19 18.36 -3.31
CA SER A 225 9.14 19.66 -2.62
C SER A 225 7.94 19.64 -1.66
N PRO A 226 7.75 20.67 -0.81
CA PRO A 226 6.50 20.82 -0.07
C PRO A 226 5.28 20.64 -0.99
N ASN A 227 4.40 19.72 -0.61
CA ASN A 227 3.15 19.34 -1.28
C ASN A 227 3.26 18.80 -2.73
N GLU A 228 4.44 18.52 -3.26
CA GLU A 228 4.58 18.08 -4.66
C GLU A 228 5.67 17.03 -4.86
N ILE A 229 5.37 16.03 -5.70
CA ILE A 229 6.34 15.08 -6.24
C ILE A 229 6.89 15.66 -7.55
N LEU A 230 8.19 15.93 -7.58
CA LEU A 230 8.92 16.46 -8.74
C LEU A 230 9.33 15.35 -9.70
N SER A 231 9.73 14.19 -9.17
CA SER A 231 9.99 12.98 -9.96
C SER A 231 9.71 11.74 -9.14
N ALA A 232 9.33 10.65 -9.81
CA ALA A 232 9.04 9.37 -9.20
C ALA A 232 9.53 8.23 -10.09
N HIS A 233 10.17 7.24 -9.48
CA HIS A 233 10.74 6.08 -10.17
C HIS A 233 10.48 4.81 -9.36
N LEU A 234 10.19 3.70 -10.02
CA LEU A 234 10.24 2.38 -9.39
C LEU A 234 11.63 1.77 -9.60
N LEU A 235 12.23 1.26 -8.53
CA LEU A 235 13.33 0.33 -8.59
C LEU A 235 12.76 -1.09 -8.54
N PRO A 236 12.80 -1.86 -9.65
CA PRO A 236 12.36 -3.25 -9.65
C PRO A 236 13.29 -4.12 -8.80
N LEU A 237 12.70 -4.94 -7.95
CA LEU A 237 13.38 -5.84 -7.03
C LEU A 237 12.81 -7.26 -7.17
N TYR A 238 13.63 -8.26 -6.89
CA TYR A 238 13.24 -9.67 -6.82
C TYR A 238 13.76 -10.28 -5.52
N ILE A 239 12.94 -11.07 -4.82
CA ILE A 239 13.34 -11.72 -3.58
C ILE A 239 14.02 -13.06 -3.88
N GLU A 240 15.33 -13.09 -3.65
CA GLU A 240 16.19 -14.28 -3.70
C GLU A 240 16.57 -14.68 -2.28
N ALA A 241 16.21 -15.90 -1.85
CA ALA A 241 16.50 -16.40 -0.50
C ALA A 241 16.24 -15.35 0.60
N ASP A 242 15.03 -14.80 0.60
CA ASP A 242 14.53 -13.79 1.56
C ASP A 242 15.24 -12.42 1.49
N THR A 243 16.06 -12.19 0.47
CA THR A 243 16.77 -10.93 0.23
C THR A 243 16.25 -10.24 -1.03
N PRO A 244 15.74 -9.00 -0.95
CA PRO A 244 15.37 -8.24 -2.13
C PRO A 244 16.63 -7.78 -2.88
N VAL A 245 16.79 -8.19 -4.13
CA VAL A 245 17.89 -7.78 -5.02
C VAL A 245 17.38 -6.96 -6.20
N PRO A 246 18.11 -5.91 -6.63
CA PRO A 246 17.80 -5.18 -7.85
C PRO A 246 17.75 -6.08 -9.07
N VAL A 247 16.66 -5.98 -9.84
CA VAL A 247 16.49 -6.74 -11.07
C VAL A 247 17.41 -6.19 -12.15
N SER A 248 18.16 -7.07 -12.80
CA SER A 248 19.05 -6.69 -13.90
C SER A 248 18.25 -6.24 -15.13
N HIS A 249 18.62 -5.10 -15.73
CA HIS A 249 17.93 -4.58 -16.91
C HIS A 249 17.98 -5.57 -18.07
N GLY A 250 16.83 -5.83 -18.69
CA GLY A 250 16.70 -6.77 -19.81
C GLY A 250 16.69 -8.26 -19.42
N SER A 251 16.74 -8.60 -18.12
CA SER A 251 16.58 -10.00 -17.69
C SER A 251 15.14 -10.51 -17.87
N ASP A 252 14.95 -11.82 -17.71
CA ASP A 252 13.61 -12.43 -17.74
C ASP A 252 12.72 -11.89 -16.61
N GLU A 253 13.30 -11.65 -15.43
CA GLU A 253 12.63 -11.03 -14.29
C GLU A 253 12.25 -9.58 -14.59
N TRP A 254 13.10 -8.81 -15.29
CA TRP A 254 12.77 -7.45 -15.72
C TRP A 254 11.54 -7.43 -16.64
N HIS A 255 11.54 -8.32 -17.63
CA HIS A 255 10.41 -8.46 -18.54
C HIS A 255 9.16 -9.00 -17.83
N ALA A 256 9.30 -9.88 -16.83
CA ALA A 256 8.20 -10.35 -16.01
C ALA A 256 7.60 -9.24 -15.14
N PHE A 257 8.45 -8.42 -14.50
CA PHE A 257 8.03 -7.24 -13.74
C PHE A 257 7.21 -6.30 -14.62
N LEU A 258 7.72 -5.95 -15.81
CA LEU A 258 7.01 -5.10 -16.77
C LEU A 258 5.68 -5.71 -17.22
N ARG A 259 5.60 -7.04 -17.39
CA ARG A 259 4.34 -7.73 -17.72
C ARG A 259 3.30 -7.59 -16.61
N ILE A 260 3.71 -7.72 -15.33
CA ILE A 260 2.81 -7.54 -14.18
C ILE A 260 2.25 -6.12 -14.18
N MET A 261 3.12 -5.11 -14.23
CA MET A 261 2.72 -3.70 -14.23
C MET A 261 1.78 -3.34 -15.39
N ARG A 262 2.06 -3.85 -16.60
CA ARG A 262 1.20 -3.66 -17.78
C ARG A 262 -0.17 -4.33 -17.65
N ARG A 263 -0.25 -5.49 -16.99
CA ARG A 263 -1.54 -6.18 -16.79
C ARG A 263 -2.43 -5.39 -15.83
N CYS A 264 -1.88 -4.89 -14.74
CA CYS A 264 -2.60 -4.00 -13.82
C CYS A 264 -3.13 -2.76 -14.55
N ALA A 265 -2.30 -2.08 -15.36
CA ALA A 265 -2.72 -0.89 -16.10
C ALA A 265 -3.82 -1.16 -17.14
N ARG A 266 -3.74 -2.29 -17.86
CA ARG A 266 -4.72 -2.65 -18.92
C ARG A 266 -6.12 -2.91 -18.40
N GLN A 267 -6.25 -3.47 -17.19
CA GLN A 267 -7.55 -3.75 -16.60
C GLN A 267 -8.33 -2.47 -16.28
N ASP A 268 -7.61 -1.37 -16.11
CA ASP A 268 -8.17 -0.13 -15.60
C ASP A 268 -8.46 0.90 -16.68
N MET A 269 -8.16 0.58 -17.95
CA MET A 269 -8.11 1.56 -19.05
C MET A 269 -7.27 2.81 -18.71
N THR A 270 -6.39 2.72 -17.71
CA THR A 270 -5.48 3.80 -17.32
C THR A 270 -4.27 3.79 -18.25
N VAL A 271 -3.74 4.97 -18.54
CA VAL A 271 -2.50 5.10 -19.30
C VAL A 271 -1.39 4.47 -18.47
N ASN A 272 -0.61 3.56 -19.05
CA ASN A 272 0.56 3.03 -18.35
C ASN A 272 1.56 4.18 -18.13
N HIS A 273 1.60 4.72 -16.91
CA HIS A 273 2.51 5.79 -16.51
C HIS A 273 3.95 5.32 -16.35
N LEU A 274 4.19 4.00 -16.37
CA LEU A 274 5.51 3.42 -16.14
C LEU A 274 6.28 3.24 -17.45
N VAL A 275 7.44 3.89 -17.56
CA VAL A 275 8.27 3.93 -18.77
C VAL A 275 9.69 3.46 -18.47
N ASP A 276 10.23 2.61 -19.33
CA ASP A 276 11.63 2.18 -19.31
C ASP A 276 12.44 3.07 -20.27
N ASN A 277 13.03 4.15 -19.76
CA ASN A 277 13.90 5.06 -20.51
C ASN A 277 15.40 4.72 -20.35
N GLY A 278 15.73 3.60 -19.67
CA GLY A 278 17.10 3.33 -19.25
C GLY A 278 17.62 4.27 -18.16
N THR A 279 16.73 4.93 -17.41
CA THR A 279 17.08 5.82 -16.29
C THR A 279 17.82 5.03 -15.21
N ARG A 280 18.86 5.64 -14.62
CA ARG A 280 19.66 5.02 -13.56
C ARG A 280 19.63 5.82 -12.27
N TRP A 281 19.57 5.10 -11.15
CA TRP A 281 19.76 5.62 -9.81
C TRP A 281 20.99 4.96 -9.18
N GLY A 282 22.12 5.65 -9.21
CA GLY A 282 23.42 5.02 -8.92
C GLY A 282 23.70 3.90 -9.91
N ASP A 283 23.97 2.70 -9.40
CA ASP A 283 24.25 1.53 -10.22
C ASP A 283 22.99 0.82 -10.73
N PHE A 284 21.81 1.17 -10.24
CA PHE A 284 20.57 0.45 -10.53
C PHE A 284 19.77 1.10 -11.66
N THR A 285 19.14 0.28 -12.50
CA THR A 285 18.18 0.77 -13.49
C THR A 285 16.80 0.89 -12.86
N VAL A 286 16.14 2.02 -13.13
CA VAL A 286 14.83 2.35 -12.57
C VAL A 286 13.84 2.65 -13.70
N LEU A 287 12.55 2.49 -13.40
CA LEU A 287 11.44 2.77 -14.29
C LEU A 287 10.82 4.12 -13.92
N ASP A 288 10.69 5.01 -14.88
CA ASP A 288 10.12 6.34 -14.66
C ASP A 288 8.60 6.25 -14.54
N ILE A 289 8.03 6.91 -13.52
CA ILE A 289 6.58 7.07 -13.40
C ILE A 289 6.22 8.47 -13.93
N ILE A 290 5.78 8.52 -15.18
CA ILE A 290 5.46 9.77 -15.88
C ILE A 290 4.15 10.34 -15.36
N LYS A 291 4.23 11.53 -14.75
CA LYS A 291 3.08 12.35 -14.41
C LYS A 291 2.45 12.87 -15.69
N PRO A 292 1.14 12.63 -15.94
CA PRO A 292 0.46 13.21 -17.09
C PRO A 292 0.58 14.73 -17.04
N ILE A 293 0.86 15.35 -18.19
CA ILE A 293 0.67 16.78 -18.35
C ILE A 293 -0.83 17.00 -18.14
N SER A 294 -1.21 17.71 -17.07
CA SER A 294 -2.59 18.12 -16.89
C SER A 294 -2.99 18.91 -18.14
N ASP A 295 -3.98 18.46 -18.88
CA ASP A 295 -4.60 19.28 -19.91
C ASP A 295 -5.01 20.59 -19.23
N VAL A 296 -4.32 21.66 -19.57
CA VAL A 296 -4.75 23.01 -19.26
C VAL A 296 -5.94 23.26 -20.17
N MET A 297 -7.14 22.94 -19.68
CA MET A 297 -8.42 23.41 -20.23
C MET A 297 -9.32 23.85 -19.08
#